data_AF-A0A0G4Q607-F1
#
_entry.id   AF-A0A0G4Q607-F1
#
_cell.length_a   1.000
_cell.length_b   1.000
_cell.length_c   1.000
_cell.angle_alpha   90.00
_cell.angle_beta   90.00
_cell.angle_gamma   90.00
#
_symmetry.space_group_name_H-M   'P 1'
#
loop_
_entity.id
_entity.type
_entity.pdbx_description
1 polymer ?
#
loop_
_entity_poly.entity_id
_entity_poly.type
_entity_poly.pdbx_seq_one_letter_code
_entity_poly.pdbx_strand_id
1 'polypeptide(L)'
;MKKLIIFSFFLLTGCAKVSDYQAKCEMQSDKLSVVADCLNKSVLSDSRMSDSPLTKMYVLAAKYLGEKVDAGEISDSQARLELQNFYMKLQAQENYNAMVQSQAIQQGLLNYQTMQTMQAIENKANRPEPYYPPVQQHGNVSTNCYKLGNNVQCNSSY
;
A
#
# COMPACT_ATOMS: atom_id res chain seq x y z
N MET A 1 -12.03 -48.19 18.61
CA MET A 1 -12.40 -47.40 17.42
C MET A 1 -12.08 -45.93 17.70
N LYS A 2 -11.35 -45.32 16.78
CA LYS A 2 -10.64 -44.02 16.89
C LYS A 2 -11.63 -42.90 16.58
N LYS A 3 -12.04 -42.09 17.56
CA LYS A 3 -12.86 -40.88 17.31
C LYS A 3 -11.94 -39.66 17.34
N LEU A 4 -11.60 -39.19 16.14
CA LEU A 4 -10.89 -37.95 15.87
C LEU A 4 -11.74 -36.76 16.32
N ILE A 5 -11.39 -36.17 17.46
CA ILE A 5 -11.87 -34.83 17.82
C ILE A 5 -11.02 -33.86 16.99
N ILE A 6 -11.58 -33.43 15.86
CA ILE A 6 -11.08 -32.31 15.07
C ILE A 6 -11.40 -31.06 15.90
N PHE A 7 -10.47 -30.70 16.78
CA PHE A 7 -10.46 -29.40 17.43
C PHE A 7 -10.00 -28.39 16.37
N SER A 8 -10.94 -27.93 15.56
CA SER A 8 -10.76 -26.74 14.73
C SER A 8 -10.68 -25.55 15.68
N PHE A 9 -9.50 -25.34 16.28
CA PHE A 9 -9.10 -24.08 16.87
C PHE A 9 -9.07 -23.09 15.71
N PHE A 10 -10.23 -22.49 15.45
CA PHE A 10 -10.35 -21.24 14.75
C PHE A 10 -9.45 -20.26 15.50
N LEU A 11 -8.22 -20.14 15.02
CA LEU A 11 -7.31 -19.05 15.32
C LEU A 11 -7.96 -17.78 14.76
N LEU A 12 -8.96 -17.27 15.47
CA LEU A 12 -9.35 -15.87 15.45
C LEU A 12 -8.16 -15.11 16.04
N THR A 13 -7.07 -14.99 15.28
CA THR A 13 -6.02 -14.03 15.56
C THR A 13 -6.62 -12.66 15.28
N GLY A 14 -7.43 -12.17 16.22
CA GLY A 14 -7.83 -10.78 16.24
C GLY A 14 -6.58 -9.92 16.14
N CYS A 15 -6.71 -8.80 15.43
CA CYS A 15 -5.76 -7.70 15.47
C CYS A 15 -5.75 -7.17 16.92
N ALA A 16 -5.07 -7.88 17.81
CA ALA A 16 -4.88 -7.43 19.18
C ALA A 16 -4.22 -6.05 19.09
N LYS A 17 -4.70 -5.11 19.89
CA LYS A 17 -4.08 -3.78 20.05
C LYS A 17 -3.35 -3.74 21.38
N VAL A 18 -2.35 -2.88 21.51
CA VAL A 18 -1.63 -2.72 22.79
C VAL A 18 -2.58 -2.36 23.95
N SER A 19 -3.67 -1.64 23.64
CA SER A 19 -4.75 -1.32 24.57
C SER A 19 -5.45 -2.55 25.15
N ASP A 20 -5.55 -3.65 24.39
CA ASP A 20 -6.20 -4.88 24.87
C ASP A 20 -5.34 -5.60 25.91
N TYR A 21 -4.01 -5.52 25.76
CA TYR A 21 -3.07 -6.04 26.75
C TYR A 21 -3.03 -5.16 27.99
N GLN A 22 -3.07 -3.85 27.83
CA GLN A 22 -3.16 -2.91 28.94
C GLN A 22 -4.42 -3.19 29.78
N ALA A 23 -5.60 -3.27 29.16
CA ALA A 23 -6.85 -3.54 29.87
C ALA A 23 -6.80 -4.85 30.67
N LYS A 24 -6.20 -5.91 30.10
CA LYS A 24 -6.01 -7.19 30.80
C LYS A 24 -5.07 -7.05 32.00
N CYS A 25 -4.05 -6.21 31.91
CA CYS A 25 -3.11 -5.97 33.01
C CYS A 25 -3.69 -5.07 34.10
N GLU A 26 -4.51 -4.09 33.72
CA GLU A 26 -5.26 -3.24 34.65
C GLU A 26 -6.28 -4.04 35.47
N MET A 27 -6.85 -5.12 34.92
CA MET A 27 -7.68 -6.05 35.69
C MET A 27 -6.92 -6.77 36.82
N GLN A 28 -5.59 -6.87 36.73
CA GLN A 28 -4.76 -7.59 37.71
C GLN A 28 -4.23 -6.66 38.81
N SER A 29 -4.08 -5.37 38.51
CA SER A 29 -3.58 -4.39 39.47
C SER A 29 -3.96 -2.96 39.08
N ASP A 30 -4.31 -2.17 40.09
CA ASP A 30 -4.55 -0.73 39.94
C ASP A 30 -3.25 0.09 39.91
N LYS A 31 -2.11 -0.50 40.24
CA LYS A 31 -0.83 0.21 40.31
C LYS A 31 -0.15 0.25 38.94
N LEU A 32 0.13 1.44 38.42
CA LEU A 32 0.67 1.58 37.06
C LEU A 32 2.00 0.86 36.84
N SER A 33 2.91 0.82 37.82
CA SER A 33 4.18 0.10 37.68
C SER A 33 3.99 -1.41 37.51
N VAL A 34 3.02 -2.00 38.22
CA VAL A 34 2.65 -3.42 38.08
C VAL A 34 1.97 -3.67 36.73
N VAL A 35 1.12 -2.74 36.28
CA VAL A 35 0.48 -2.79 34.96
C VAL A 35 1.54 -2.73 33.86
N ALA A 36 2.53 -1.86 33.98
CA ALA A 36 3.62 -1.72 33.00
C ALA A 36 4.47 -2.99 32.88
N ASP A 37 4.74 -3.66 34.00
CA ASP A 37 5.46 -4.94 34.00
C ASP A 37 4.65 -6.07 33.39
N CYS A 38 3.36 -6.15 33.71
CA CYS A 38 2.44 -7.10 33.09
C CYS A 38 2.34 -6.85 31.58
N LEU A 39 2.23 -5.59 31.17
CA LEU A 39 2.12 -5.20 29.77
C LEU A 39 3.39 -5.58 29.01
N ASN A 40 4.57 -5.31 29.57
CA ASN A 40 5.85 -5.69 28.99
C ASN A 40 5.96 -7.21 28.77
N LYS A 41 5.60 -8.01 29.78
CA LYS A 41 5.62 -9.49 29.66
C LYS A 41 4.64 -9.97 28.59
N SER A 42 3.43 -9.40 28.57
CA SER A 42 2.37 -9.79 27.65
C SER A 42 2.72 -9.43 26.20
N VAL A 43 3.28 -8.25 25.96
CA VAL A 43 3.75 -7.80 24.64
C VAL A 43 4.91 -8.66 24.14
N LEU A 44 5.88 -8.99 24.99
CA LEU A 44 7.02 -9.84 24.61
C LEU A 44 6.59 -11.28 24.26
N SER A 45 5.46 -11.73 24.81
CA SER A 45 4.91 -13.06 24.50
C SER A 45 4.18 -13.13 23.15
N ASP A 46 3.82 -12.00 22.54
CA ASP A 46 3.20 -11.93 21.20
C ASP A 46 4.21 -11.35 20.21
N SER A 47 4.74 -12.21 19.33
CA SER A 47 5.73 -11.83 18.30
C SER A 47 5.34 -10.58 17.50
N ARG A 48 4.06 -10.46 17.10
CA ARG A 48 3.54 -9.33 16.30
C ARG A 48 3.62 -8.01 17.08
N MET A 49 3.40 -8.07 18.39
CA MET A 49 3.51 -6.93 19.29
C MET A 49 4.95 -6.62 19.63
N SER A 50 5.76 -7.66 19.83
CA SER A 50 7.18 -7.53 20.15
C SER A 50 8.01 -6.95 19.02
N ASP A 51 7.55 -7.04 17.76
CA ASP A 51 8.25 -6.48 16.61
C ASP A 51 7.83 -5.04 16.31
N SER A 52 6.68 -4.60 16.80
CA SER A 52 6.17 -3.25 16.59
C SER A 52 6.99 -2.20 17.37
N PRO A 53 7.64 -1.24 16.70
CA PRO A 53 8.38 -0.17 17.39
C PRO A 53 7.48 0.69 18.28
N LEU A 54 6.22 0.86 17.91
CA LEU A 54 5.26 1.68 18.64
C LEU A 54 4.80 0.99 19.91
N THR A 55 4.58 -0.32 19.84
CA THR A 55 4.28 -1.11 21.04
C THR A 55 5.45 -1.04 22.02
N LYS A 56 6.71 -1.13 21.54
CA LYS A 56 7.90 -0.94 22.39
C LYS A 56 7.94 0.45 23.04
N MET A 57 7.69 1.51 22.27
CA MET A 57 7.65 2.88 22.80
C MET A 57 6.54 3.07 23.82
N TYR A 58 5.37 2.49 23.58
CA TYR A 58 4.26 2.54 24.51
C TYR A 58 4.57 1.83 25.83
N VAL A 59 5.13 0.62 25.77
CA VAL A 59 5.56 -0.14 26.96
C VAL A 59 6.64 0.61 27.74
N LEU A 60 7.59 1.24 27.04
CA LEU A 60 8.65 2.02 27.67
C LEU A 60 8.08 3.25 28.40
N ALA A 61 7.15 3.97 27.77
CA ALA A 61 6.48 5.10 28.41
C ALA A 61 5.69 4.66 29.66
N ALA A 62 4.99 3.52 29.58
CA ALA A 62 4.27 2.96 30.73
C ALA A 62 5.21 2.65 31.91
N LYS A 63 6.38 2.06 31.63
CA LYS A 63 7.41 1.79 32.64
C LYS A 63 7.95 3.07 33.27
N TYR A 64 8.34 4.04 32.45
CA TYR A 64 8.86 5.32 32.91
C TYR A 64 7.86 6.06 33.80
N LEU A 65 6.59 6.08 33.40
CA LEU A 65 5.52 6.68 34.19
C LEU A 65 5.26 5.89 35.49
N GLY A 66 5.33 4.56 35.44
CA GLY A 66 5.27 3.70 36.63
C GLY A 66 6.40 3.98 37.62
N GLU A 67 7.63 4.16 37.15
CA GLU A 67 8.79 4.52 37.98
C GLU A 67 8.61 5.88 38.66
N LYS A 68 8.05 6.87 37.96
CA LYS A 68 7.72 8.17 38.55
C LYS A 68 6.63 8.11 39.61
N VAL A 69 5.62 7.26 39.41
CA VAL A 69 4.59 7.01 40.44
C VAL A 69 5.22 6.35 41.66
N ASP A 70 6.11 5.38 41.46
CA ASP A 70 6.83 4.70 42.53
C ASP A 70 7.78 5.62 43.30
N ALA A 71 8.40 6.58 42.60
CA ALA A 71 9.22 7.63 43.19
C ALA A 71 8.39 8.72 43.90
N GLY A 72 7.06 8.73 43.73
CA GLY A 72 6.17 9.75 44.29
C GLY A 72 6.24 11.10 43.59
N GLU A 73 6.84 11.17 42.39
CA GLU A 73 6.96 12.41 41.59
C GLU A 73 5.61 12.83 40.99
N ILE A 74 4.78 11.86 40.62
CA ILE A 74 3.44 12.07 40.04
C ILE A 74 2.44 11.08 40.65
N SER A 75 1.16 11.44 40.63
CA SER A 75 0.10 10.51 41.05
C SER A 75 -0.17 9.44 39.99
N ASP A 76 -0.70 8.28 40.41
CA ASP A 76 -1.11 7.22 39.48
C ASP A 76 -2.12 7.72 38.43
N SER A 77 -3.06 8.57 38.84
CA SER A 77 -4.03 9.22 37.94
C SER A 77 -3.39 10.16 36.91
N GLN A 78 -2.38 10.93 37.29
CA GLN A 78 -1.61 11.78 36.37
C GLN A 78 -0.85 10.92 35.37
N ALA A 79 -0.19 9.88 35.86
CA ALA A 79 0.57 8.95 35.05
C ALA A 79 -0.30 8.22 34.01
N ARG A 80 -1.51 7.79 34.40
CA ARG A 80 -2.50 7.21 33.47
C ARG A 80 -2.94 8.20 32.40
N LEU A 81 -3.22 9.45 32.79
CA LEU A 81 -3.59 10.50 31.82
C LEU A 81 -2.44 10.77 30.83
N GLU A 82 -1.21 10.88 31.31
CA GLU A 82 -0.03 11.06 30.46
C GLU A 82 0.16 9.88 29.51
N LEU A 83 -0.02 8.65 29.99
CA LEU A 83 0.09 7.45 29.16
C LEU A 83 -0.98 7.42 28.05
N GLN A 84 -2.23 7.82 28.35
CA GLN A 84 -3.29 7.93 27.34
C GLN A 84 -3.00 9.04 26.32
N ASN A 85 -2.51 10.20 26.77
CA ASN A 85 -2.07 11.27 25.88
C ASN A 85 -0.94 10.83 24.95
N PHE A 86 0.00 10.05 25.47
CA PHE A 86 1.09 9.48 24.69
C PHE A 86 0.56 8.49 23.63
N TYR A 87 -0.38 7.62 23.99
CA TYR A 87 -1.02 6.71 23.05
C TYR A 87 -1.69 7.43 21.87
N MET A 88 -2.46 8.50 22.15
CA MET A 88 -3.10 9.30 21.11
C MET A 88 -2.08 9.95 20.17
N LYS A 89 -0.96 10.45 20.71
CA LYS A 89 0.13 11.02 19.90
C LYS A 89 0.77 9.97 18.99
N LEU A 90 1.02 8.76 19.51
CA LEU A 90 1.55 7.65 18.72
C LEU A 90 0.61 7.27 17.57
N GLN A 91 -0.70 7.17 17.83
CA GLN A 91 -1.68 6.89 16.76
C GLN A 91 -1.74 8.00 15.71
N ALA A 92 -1.71 9.26 16.12
CA ALA A 92 -1.70 10.39 15.19
C ALA A 92 -0.47 10.35 14.28
N GLN A 93 0.68 9.99 14.83
CA GLN A 93 1.93 9.85 14.07
C GLN A 93 1.88 8.67 13.08
N GLU A 94 1.30 7.52 13.46
CA GLU A 94 1.07 6.41 12.53
C GLU A 94 0.19 6.82 11.36
N ASN A 95 -0.94 7.46 11.65
CA ASN A 95 -1.88 7.89 10.62
C ASN A 95 -1.24 8.91 9.67
N TYR A 96 -0.41 9.81 10.20
CA TYR A 96 0.37 10.74 9.40
C TYR A 96 1.38 10.02 8.50
N ASN A 97 2.16 9.09 9.05
CA ASN A 97 3.15 8.33 8.28
C ASN A 97 2.49 7.48 7.19
N ALA A 98 1.35 6.85 7.48
CA ALA A 98 0.57 6.09 6.50
C ALA A 98 0.04 6.99 5.37
N MET A 99 -0.37 8.22 5.69
CA MET A 99 -0.82 9.20 4.70
C MET A 99 0.33 9.71 3.83
N VAL A 100 1.49 10.00 4.41
CA VAL A 100 2.68 10.42 3.64
C VAL A 100 3.17 9.30 2.74
N GLN A 101 3.17 8.06 3.23
CA GLN A 101 3.56 6.90 2.43
C GLN A 101 2.58 6.66 1.28
N SER A 102 1.27 6.79 1.50
CA SER A 102 0.28 6.64 0.42
C SER A 102 0.41 7.75 -0.62
N GLN A 103 0.67 9.00 -0.19
CA GLN A 103 0.92 10.12 -1.10
C GLN A 103 2.21 9.93 -1.91
N ALA A 104 3.28 9.47 -1.29
CA ALA A 104 4.55 9.17 -1.97
C ALA A 104 4.41 8.03 -2.99
N ILE A 105 3.66 6.98 -2.65
CA ILE A 105 3.33 5.89 -3.60
C ILE A 105 2.51 6.43 -4.77
N GLN A 106 1.52 7.28 -4.50
CA GLN A 106 0.66 7.84 -5.55
C GLN A 106 1.46 8.76 -6.51
N GLN A 107 2.37 9.57 -5.98
CA GLN A 107 3.29 10.37 -6.80
C GLN A 107 4.30 9.50 -7.56
N GLY A 108 4.82 8.44 -6.95
CA GLY A 108 5.70 7.48 -7.61
C GLY A 108 5.03 6.79 -8.80
N LEU A 109 3.77 6.41 -8.66
CA LEU A 109 2.96 5.81 -9.73
C LEU A 109 2.69 6.79 -10.88
N LEU A 110 2.37 8.06 -10.57
CA LEU A 110 2.19 9.11 -11.56
C LEU A 110 3.49 9.38 -12.35
N ASN A 111 4.62 9.47 -11.64
CA ASN A 111 5.94 9.67 -12.25
C ASN A 111 6.34 8.48 -13.14
N TYR A 112 6.00 7.26 -12.74
CA TYR A 112 6.29 6.07 -13.54
C TYR A 112 5.48 6.02 -14.85
N GLN A 113 4.19 6.37 -14.79
CA GLN A 113 3.34 6.44 -15.98
C GLN A 113 3.80 7.53 -16.96
N THR A 114 4.19 8.70 -16.44
CA THR A 114 4.72 9.79 -17.26
C THR A 114 6.06 9.44 -17.90
N MET A 115 6.95 8.70 -17.22
CA MET A 115 8.17 8.21 -17.86
C MET A 115 7.89 7.24 -19.02
N GLN A 116 6.93 6.31 -18.87
CA GLN A 116 6.57 5.38 -19.94
C GLN A 116 5.98 6.10 -21.16
N THR A 117 5.11 7.09 -20.94
CA THR A 117 4.53 7.86 -22.05
C THR A 117 5.55 8.75 -22.73
N MET A 118 6.47 9.37 -21.98
CA MET A 118 7.56 10.15 -22.56
C MET A 118 8.49 9.29 -23.43
N GLN A 119 8.89 8.11 -22.97
CA GLN A 119 9.69 7.18 -23.80
C GLN A 119 8.95 6.75 -25.08
N ALA A 120 7.64 6.52 -25.00
CA ALA A 120 6.85 6.19 -26.18
C ALA A 120 6.75 7.36 -27.17
N ILE A 121 6.72 8.60 -26.68
CA ILE A 121 6.72 9.80 -27.52
C ILE A 121 8.09 10.00 -28.18
N GLU A 122 9.20 9.87 -27.44
CA GLU A 122 10.55 9.96 -28.00
C GLU A 122 10.79 8.92 -29.10
N ASN A 123 10.34 7.68 -28.90
CA ASN A 123 10.44 6.63 -29.92
C ASN A 123 9.59 6.90 -31.17
N LYS A 124 8.46 7.61 -31.03
CA LYS A 124 7.65 8.06 -32.16
C LYS A 124 8.25 9.27 -32.86
N ALA A 125 8.88 10.18 -32.12
CA ALA A 125 9.55 11.36 -32.67
C ALA A 125 10.83 11.01 -33.44
N ASN A 126 11.55 9.96 -33.04
CA ASN A 126 12.76 9.49 -33.72
C ASN A 126 12.52 8.52 -34.89
N ARG A 127 11.27 8.39 -35.38
CA ARG A 127 10.99 7.56 -36.55
C ARG A 127 11.40 8.31 -37.83
N PRO A 128 12.26 7.75 -38.70
CA PRO A 128 12.59 8.38 -39.97
C PRO A 128 11.31 8.53 -40.81
N GLU A 129 11.13 9.71 -41.44
CA GLU A 129 9.95 9.97 -42.26
C GLU A 129 9.80 8.94 -43.38
N PRO A 130 8.58 8.50 -43.71
CA PRO A 130 8.35 7.57 -44.80
C PRO A 130 8.79 8.20 -46.13
N TYR A 131 9.79 7.60 -46.78
CA TYR A 131 10.17 7.97 -48.14
C TYR A 131 9.07 7.53 -49.11
N TYR A 132 8.38 8.49 -49.73
CA TYR A 132 7.41 8.23 -50.80
C TYR A 132 8.11 8.35 -52.15
N PRO A 133 8.21 7.27 -52.97
CA PRO A 133 8.74 7.38 -54.31
C PRO A 133 7.80 8.23 -55.20
N PRO A 134 8.32 9.00 -56.16
CA PRO A 134 7.50 9.81 -57.06
C PRO A 134 6.60 8.92 -57.92
N VAL A 135 5.32 9.28 -58.00
CA VAL A 135 4.30 8.59 -58.82
C VAL A 135 4.66 8.73 -60.29
N GLN A 136 4.84 7.61 -60.99
CA GLN A 136 5.00 7.61 -62.45
C GLN A 136 3.66 7.97 -63.11
N GLN A 137 3.61 9.12 -63.78
CA GLN A 137 2.46 9.52 -64.58
C GLN A 137 2.44 8.68 -65.87
N HIS A 138 1.72 7.56 -65.84
CA HIS A 138 1.34 6.89 -67.09
C HIS A 138 0.19 7.70 -67.70
N GLY A 139 0.41 8.23 -68.91
CA GLY A 139 -0.59 9.00 -69.67
C GLY A 139 -1.92 8.25 -69.80
N ASN A 140 -3.01 9.00 -69.94
CA ASN A 140 -4.38 8.48 -69.94
C ASN A 140 -4.58 7.37 -71.00
N VAL A 141 -4.50 6.10 -70.58
CA VAL A 141 -4.83 4.97 -71.44
C VAL A 141 -6.34 4.90 -71.59
N SER A 142 -6.84 5.20 -72.79
CA SER A 142 -8.26 5.03 -73.12
C SER A 142 -8.47 3.65 -73.77
N THR A 143 -9.33 2.84 -73.17
CA THR A 143 -9.72 1.54 -73.73
C THR A 143 -11.14 1.64 -74.24
N ASN A 144 -11.32 1.46 -75.55
CA ASN A 144 -12.64 1.41 -76.16
C ASN A 144 -13.00 -0.02 -76.53
N CYS A 145 -14.14 -0.48 -76.04
CA CYS A 145 -14.69 -1.78 -76.34
C CYS A 145 -15.98 -1.63 -77.16
N TYR A 146 -16.12 -2.44 -78.20
CA TYR A 146 -17.37 -2.54 -78.94
C TYR A 146 -17.76 -4.01 -79.13
N LYS A 147 -19.07 -4.24 -79.20
CA LYS A 147 -19.67 -5.57 -79.30
C LYS A 147 -20.16 -5.79 -80.74
N LEU A 148 -19.67 -6.83 -81.39
CA LEU A 148 -20.12 -7.29 -82.70
C LEU A 148 -20.72 -8.69 -82.54
N GLY A 149 -22.05 -8.76 -82.54
CA GLY A 149 -22.78 -10.01 -82.27
C GLY A 149 -22.49 -10.53 -80.86
N ASN A 150 -22.06 -11.79 -80.75
CA ASN A 150 -21.75 -12.42 -79.46
C ASN A 150 -20.28 -12.26 -79.03
N ASN A 151 -19.45 -11.53 -79.78
CA ASN A 151 -18.05 -11.25 -79.41
C ASN A 151 -17.86 -9.79 -79.01
N VAL A 152 -17.06 -9.57 -77.95
CA VAL A 152 -16.66 -8.22 -77.49
C VAL A 152 -15.19 -8.05 -77.81
N GLN A 153 -14.87 -6.97 -78.51
CA GLN A 153 -13.49 -6.64 -78.86
C GLN A 153 -13.12 -5.29 -78.25
N CYS A 154 -12.01 -5.27 -77.52
CA CYS A 154 -11.48 -4.09 -76.85
C CYS A 154 -10.14 -3.74 -77.45
N ASN A 155 -9.92 -2.44 -77.68
CA ASN A 155 -8.61 -1.95 -78.10
C ASN A 155 -8.19 -0.78 -77.19
N SER A 156 -6.94 -0.81 -76.76
CA SER A 156 -6.36 0.20 -75.88
C SER A 156 -5.32 0.99 -76.67
N SER A 157 -5.43 2.31 -76.64
CA SER A 157 -4.44 3.22 -77.23
C SER A 157 -3.80 4.08 -76.14
N TYR A 158 -2.50 4.31 -76.29
CA TYR A 158 -1.68 5.18 -75.44
C TYR A 158 -1.68 6.62 -75.97
#